data_AF-A0A6V7LIG3-F1
#
_entry.id   AF-A0A6V7LIG3-F1
#
_cell.length_a   1.000
_cell.length_b   1.000
_cell.length_c   1.000
_cell.angle_alpha   90.00
_cell.angle_beta   90.00
_cell.angle_gamma   90.00
#
_symmetry.space_group_name_H-M   'P 1'
#
loop_
_entity.id
_entity.type
_entity.pdbx_description
1 polymer ?
#
loop_
_entity_poly.entity_id
_entity_poly.type
_entity_poly.pdbx_seq_one_letter_code
_entity_poly.pdbx_strand_id
1 'polypeptide(L)'
;ANWQGIDASKNHDWFWKHEWKKHGSCSISLELLNSMEKYFSRGLELYRKYNFTKKLKQANIVPGQMYEVQRIVDEVTRAYGKRGIVTCDYNK
;
A
#
# COMPACT_ATOMS: atom_id res chain seq x y z
N ALA A 1 -2.20 -13.91 -2.82
CA ALA A 1 -2.97 -12.74 -2.36
C ALA A 1 -2.01 -11.58 -2.15
N ASN A 2 -2.30 -10.36 -2.64
CA ASN A 2 -1.35 -9.24 -2.64
C ASN A 2 -1.43 -8.34 -1.39
N TRP A 3 -2.15 -8.78 -0.35
CA TRP A 3 -2.36 -8.01 0.88
C TRP A 3 -2.34 -8.94 2.10
N GLN A 4 -1.23 -9.64 2.31
CA GLN A 4 -1.06 -10.60 3.40
C GLN A 4 -0.43 -9.96 4.63
N GLY A 5 -0.77 -10.48 5.82
CA GLY A 5 -0.03 -10.16 7.04
C GLY A 5 1.38 -10.76 6.96
N ILE A 6 2.41 -9.96 7.27
CA ILE A 6 3.82 -10.35 7.17
C ILE A 6 4.31 -11.04 8.46
N ASP A 7 3.61 -10.85 9.58
CA ASP A 7 3.91 -11.49 10.86
C ASP A 7 3.42 -12.94 10.87
N ALA A 8 4.36 -13.86 10.66
CA ALA A 8 4.11 -15.30 10.60
C ALA A 8 3.71 -15.92 11.96
N SER A 9 3.89 -15.20 13.07
CA SER A 9 3.52 -15.69 14.41
C SER A 9 2.01 -15.61 14.68
N LYS A 10 1.26 -14.93 13.81
CA LYS A 10 -0.17 -14.67 14.00
C LYS A 10 -1.03 -15.45 13.01
N ASN A 11 -2.31 -15.65 13.37
CA ASN A 11 -3.26 -16.42 12.55
C ASN A 11 -3.56 -15.75 11.20
N HIS A 12 -3.91 -16.52 10.17
CA HIS A 12 -4.06 -15.99 8.80
C HIS A 12 -4.93 -14.71 8.70
N ASP A 13 -6.01 -14.64 9.47
CA ASP A 13 -7.01 -13.59 9.36
C ASP A 13 -6.77 -12.38 10.28
N TRP A 14 -5.75 -12.42 11.15
CA TRP A 14 -5.50 -11.39 12.17
C TRP A 14 -5.46 -10.00 11.53
N PHE A 15 -4.79 -9.93 10.40
CA PHE A 15 -4.46 -8.72 9.69
C PHE A 15 -5.70 -8.13 9.02
N TRP A 16 -6.46 -8.93 8.25
CA TRP A 16 -7.68 -8.45 7.60
C TRP A 16 -8.75 -8.03 8.61
N LYS A 17 -8.86 -8.77 9.72
CA LYS A 17 -9.75 -8.38 10.82
C LYS A 17 -9.35 -7.04 11.44
N HIS A 18 -8.06 -6.78 11.62
CA HIS A 18 -7.55 -5.50 12.12
C HIS A 18 -7.87 -4.36 11.16
N GLU A 19 -7.50 -4.50 9.88
CA GLU A 19 -7.70 -3.49 8.85
C GLU A 19 -9.18 -3.14 8.67
N TRP A 20 -10.07 -4.15 8.66
CA TRP A 20 -11.51 -3.88 8.59
C TRP A 20 -12.02 -3.15 9.84
N LYS A 21 -11.72 -3.67 11.04
CA LYS A 21 -12.27 -3.08 12.28
C LYS A 21 -11.77 -1.67 12.53
N LYS A 22 -10.50 -1.39 12.26
CA LYS A 22 -9.85 -0.10 12.56
C LYS A 22 -10.02 0.93 11.45
N HIS A 23 -10.08 0.51 10.18
CA HIS A 23 -10.08 1.43 9.03
C HIS A 23 -11.30 1.25 8.12
N GLY A 24 -11.59 0.02 7.69
CA GLY A 24 -12.68 -0.24 6.74
C GLY A 24 -14.07 0.10 7.26
N SER A 25 -14.34 -0.18 8.54
CA SER A 25 -15.63 0.08 9.19
C SER A 25 -16.05 1.56 9.16
N CYS A 26 -15.10 2.49 9.14
CA CYS A 26 -15.37 3.92 9.03
C CYS A 26 -15.90 4.33 7.65
N SER A 27 -15.72 3.49 6.62
CA SER A 27 -16.13 3.79 5.25
C SER A 27 -17.54 3.28 4.88
N ILE A 28 -18.30 2.77 5.86
CA ILE A 28 -19.62 2.16 5.63
C ILE A 28 -20.65 3.13 5.02
N SER A 29 -20.51 4.43 5.26
CA SER A 29 -21.37 5.46 4.65
C SER A 29 -21.15 5.65 3.15
N LEU A 30 -20.05 5.13 2.60
CA LEU A 30 -19.72 5.20 1.17
C LEU A 30 -20.18 3.92 0.48
N GLU A 31 -21.15 4.01 -0.44
CA GLU A 31 -21.71 2.84 -1.15
C GLU A 31 -20.64 1.99 -1.85
N LEU A 32 -19.59 2.62 -2.36
CA LEU A 32 -18.45 1.96 -3.01
C LEU A 32 -17.60 1.11 -2.04
N LEU A 33 -17.72 1.31 -0.73
CA LEU A 33 -16.91 0.69 0.32
C LEU A 33 -17.75 0.10 1.47
N ASN A 34 -19.08 0.06 1.32
CA ASN A 34 -20.02 -0.22 2.41
C ASN A 34 -20.06 -1.68 2.90
N SER A 35 -19.13 -2.52 2.45
CA SER A 35 -18.95 -3.88 2.93
C SER A 35 -17.46 -4.22 3.00
N MET A 36 -17.12 -5.22 3.81
CA MET A 36 -15.75 -5.73 3.90
C MET A 36 -15.20 -6.15 2.53
N GLU A 37 -16.01 -6.86 1.75
CA GLU A 37 -15.65 -7.31 0.41
C GLU A 37 -15.36 -6.12 -0.53
N LYS A 38 -16.23 -5.11 -0.55
CA LYS A 38 -16.05 -3.91 -1.36
C LYS A 38 -14.80 -3.14 -0.95
N TYR A 39 -14.56 -2.99 0.35
CA TYR A 39 -13.38 -2.32 0.90
C TYR A 39 -12.07 -2.96 0.43
N PHE A 40 -11.92 -4.27 0.62
CA PHE A 40 -10.70 -4.97 0.21
C PHE A 40 -10.57 -5.07 -1.31
N SER A 41 -11.67 -5.31 -2.02
CA SER A 41 -11.65 -5.34 -3.50
C SER A 41 -11.19 -4.01 -4.08
N ARG A 42 -11.69 -2.89 -3.54
CA ARG A 42 -11.29 -1.55 -3.95
C ARG A 42 -9.83 -1.26 -3.63
N GLY A 43 -9.36 -1.63 -2.43
CA GLY A 43 -7.94 -1.48 -2.08
C GLY A 43 -7.01 -2.27 -3.02
N LEU A 44 -7.38 -3.50 -3.38
CA LEU A 44 -6.63 -4.31 -4.34
C LEU A 44 -6.66 -3.75 -5.77
N GLU A 45 -7.77 -3.15 -6.18
CA GLU A 45 -7.86 -2.43 -7.46
C GLU A 45 -6.92 -1.23 -7.50
N LEU A 46 -6.92 -0.42 -6.43
CA LEU A 46 -6.02 0.72 -6.29
C LEU A 46 -4.55 0.28 -6.28
N TYR A 47 -4.22 -0.80 -5.58
CA TYR A 47 -2.88 -1.41 -5.59
C TYR A 47 -2.41 -1.78 -7.00
N ARG A 48 -3.29 -2.39 -7.81
CA ARG A 48 -2.98 -2.75 -9.20
C ARG A 48 -2.82 -1.51 -10.08
N LYS A 49 -3.70 -0.51 -9.90
CA LYS A 49 -3.67 0.75 -10.65
C LYS A 49 -2.42 1.58 -10.35
N TYR A 50 -2.04 1.68 -9.07
CA TYR A 50 -0.90 2.45 -8.58
C TYR A 50 0.28 1.53 -8.22
N ASN A 51 0.76 0.77 -9.20
CA ASN A 51 1.86 -0.18 -9.00
C ASN A 51 3.23 0.52 -8.83
N PHE A 52 3.54 0.93 -7.58
CA PHE A 52 4.79 1.59 -7.23
C PHE A 52 6.02 0.75 -7.57
N THR A 53 6.00 -0.56 -7.32
CA THR A 53 7.13 -1.47 -7.61
C THR A 53 7.52 -1.41 -9.08
N LYS A 54 6.54 -1.46 -9.99
CA LYS A 54 6.79 -1.37 -11.43
C LYS A 54 7.41 -0.02 -11.80
N LYS A 55 6.89 1.09 -11.25
CA LYS A 55 7.35 2.44 -11.57
C LYS A 55 8.75 2.73 -11.03
N LEU A 56 9.03 2.37 -9.80
CA LEU A 56 10.37 2.52 -9.21
C LEU A 56 11.39 1.68 -9.98
N LYS A 57 11.05 0.44 -10.35
CA LYS A 57 11.92 -0.40 -11.20
C LYS A 57 12.20 0.25 -12.57
N GLN A 58 11.20 0.85 -13.22
CA GLN A 58 11.38 1.58 -14.48
C GLN A 58 12.31 2.80 -14.34
N ALA A 59 12.42 3.38 -13.14
CA ALA A 59 13.33 4.47 -12.81
C ALA A 59 14.70 4.00 -12.28
N ASN A 60 15.01 2.70 -12.42
CA ASN A 60 16.21 2.07 -11.86
C ASN A 60 16.36 2.29 -10.35
N ILE A 61 15.23 2.26 -9.64
CA ILE A 61 15.17 2.19 -8.18
C ILE A 61 14.74 0.78 -7.82
N VAL A 62 15.72 -0.06 -7.49
CA VAL A 62 15.55 -1.48 -7.17
C VAL A 62 16.04 -1.78 -5.75
N PRO A 63 15.50 -2.83 -5.09
CA PRO A 63 15.96 -3.23 -3.76
C PRO A 63 17.47 -3.54 -3.72
N GLY A 64 18.09 -3.35 -2.55
CA GLY A 64 19.52 -3.66 -2.33
C GLY A 64 20.49 -2.50 -2.59
N GLN A 65 19.98 -1.30 -2.86
CA GLN A 65 20.79 -0.09 -3.03
C GLN A 65 20.24 1.07 -2.19
N MET A 66 21.10 2.07 -1.97
CA MET A 66 20.73 3.30 -1.28
C MET A 66 20.30 4.37 -2.30
N TYR A 67 19.25 5.09 -1.96
CA TYR A 67 18.72 6.18 -2.77
C TYR A 67 18.36 7.35 -1.85
N GLU A 68 18.47 8.56 -2.36
CA GLU A 68 17.88 9.71 -1.69
C GLU A 68 16.35 9.56 -1.63
N VAL A 69 15.77 9.86 -0.48
CA VAL A 69 14.31 9.85 -0.30
C VAL A 69 13.62 10.77 -1.32
N GLN A 70 14.25 11.91 -1.62
CA GLN A 70 13.72 12.87 -2.60
C GLN A 70 13.61 12.25 -3.99
N ARG A 71 14.61 11.45 -4.42
CA ARG A 71 14.54 10.72 -5.69
C ARG A 71 13.33 9.78 -5.73
N ILE A 72 13.04 9.05 -4.65
CA ILE A 72 11.87 8.16 -4.59
C ILE A 72 10.57 8.97 -4.69
N VAL A 73 10.46 10.08 -3.95
CA VAL A 73 9.28 10.96 -3.97
C VAL A 73 9.06 11.57 -5.35
N ASP A 74 10.11 12.03 -6.01
CA ASP A 74 10.03 12.63 -7.35
C ASP A 74 9.59 11.61 -8.39
N GLU A 75 10.10 10.39 -8.32
CA GLU A 75 9.71 9.32 -9.23
C GLU A 75 8.25 8.90 -9.08
N VAL A 76 7.76 8.79 -7.85
CA VAL A 76 6.34 8.54 -7.58
C VAL A 76 5.48 9.71 -8.06
N THR A 77 5.94 10.95 -7.83
CA THR A 77 5.22 12.16 -8.26
C THR A 77 5.13 12.23 -9.77
N ARG A 78 6.22 11.96 -10.47
CA ARG A 78 6.29 11.90 -11.94
C ARG A 78 5.39 10.81 -12.50
N ALA A 79 5.32 9.64 -11.85
CA ALA A 79 4.54 8.52 -12.32
C ALA A 79 3.02 8.71 -12.17
N TYR A 80 2.56 9.45 -11.16
CA TYR A 80 1.14 9.53 -10.79
C TYR A 80 0.57 10.95 -10.67
N GLY A 81 1.37 11.98 -10.93
CA GLY A 81 0.97 13.38 -10.85
C GLY A 81 0.60 13.86 -9.44
N LYS A 82 0.94 13.09 -8.40
CA LYS A 82 0.63 13.36 -6.99
C LYS A 82 1.84 13.03 -6.13
N ARG A 83 2.13 13.90 -5.15
CA ARG A 83 3.23 13.71 -4.22
C ARG A 83 2.92 12.55 -3.26
N GLY A 84 3.78 11.52 -3.26
CA GLY A 84 3.72 10.41 -2.32
C GLY A 84 4.35 10.76 -0.96
N ILE A 85 4.04 9.96 0.06
CA ILE A 85 4.69 10.01 1.37
C ILE A 85 5.62 8.81 1.49
N VAL A 86 6.87 9.05 1.87
CA VAL A 86 7.88 8.01 2.14
C VAL A 86 8.25 8.06 3.61
N THR A 87 8.14 6.92 4.28
CA THR A 87 8.54 6.75 5.67
C THR A 87 9.70 5.76 5.73
N CYS A 88 10.76 6.12 6.45
CA CYS A 88 11.90 5.25 6.73
C CYS A 88 11.84 4.75 8.17
N ASP A 89 12.28 3.51 8.38
CA ASP A 89 12.48 2.91 9.70
C ASP A 89 13.97 2.56 9.79
N TYR A 90 14.66 3.13 10.78
CA TYR A 90 16.09 2.98 10.97
C TYR A 90 16.44 1.89 12.00
N ASN A 91 15.43 1.30 12.65
CA ASN A 91 15.61 0.41 13.81
C ASN A 91 15.14 -1.04 13.54
N LYS A 92 15.21 -1.48 12.29
CA LYS A 92 14.95 -2.88 11.90
C LYS A 92 16.23 -3.62 11.56
#